data_AF-A0A0Q3SKQ6-F1
#
_entry.id   AF-A0A0Q3SKQ6-F1
#
_cell.length_a   1.000
_cell.length_b   1.000
_cell.length_c   1.000
_cell.angle_alpha   90.00
_cell.angle_beta   90.00
_cell.angle_gamma   90.00
#
_symmetry.space_group_name_H-M   'P 1'
#
loop_
_entity.id
_entity.type
_entity.pdbx_description
1 polymer ?
#
loop_
_entity_poly.entity_id
_entity_poly.type
_entity_poly.pdbx_seq_one_letter_code
_entity_poly.pdbx_strand_id
1 'polypeptide(L)'
;MVEMCAGWNWLSVKRQSRQTKVEDIVQEVFDAYKTNHHIPQFILQREKHFHYLKRGLRQLTEAYERWVTSRQMRFEGGFQGRCNKLVDGCYSFWQAGLLPLLHRALHAKGDPALSMTHWMFDQSALQEYILLCCQCPAGGLLDKPGKSRDFYHTCYCLSGLAIAQHFGSGDLHHQVVLGAPENRLQATHPVYNITPEKVVRAVMHFLQQPVPSLEPAAE
;
A
#
# COMPACT_ATOMS: atom_id res chain seq x y z
N MET A 1 39.79 -19.37 -7.03
CA MET A 1 39.06 -18.24 -7.64
C MET A 1 38.28 -18.75 -8.85
N VAL A 2 37.31 -19.64 -8.64
CA VAL A 2 36.36 -20.16 -9.64
C VAL A 2 35.09 -20.55 -8.87
N GLU A 3 33.92 -20.39 -9.48
CA GLU A 3 32.56 -20.76 -8.99
C GLU A 3 31.73 -19.74 -8.19
N MET A 4 31.55 -18.52 -8.71
CA MET A 4 30.36 -17.70 -8.37
C MET A 4 29.56 -17.18 -9.58
N CYS A 5 30.01 -17.41 -10.83
CA CYS A 5 29.35 -16.85 -12.02
C CYS A 5 28.26 -17.73 -12.66
N ALA A 6 28.13 -19.01 -12.30
CA ALA A 6 27.20 -19.93 -12.97
C ALA A 6 25.72 -19.73 -12.55
N GLY A 7 25.45 -19.32 -11.31
CA GLY A 7 24.09 -19.17 -10.79
C GLY A 7 23.31 -17.98 -11.37
N TRP A 8 24.01 -16.88 -11.68
CA TRP A 8 23.42 -15.66 -12.24
C TRP A 8 23.00 -15.85 -13.71
N ASN A 9 23.82 -16.58 -14.48
CA ASN A 9 23.53 -16.84 -15.88
C ASN A 9 22.30 -17.78 -16.04
N TRP A 10 22.17 -18.79 -15.17
CA TRP A 10 21.00 -19.68 -15.14
C TRP A 10 19.70 -18.98 -14.76
N LEU A 11 19.71 -18.08 -13.77
CA LEU A 11 18.54 -17.29 -13.37
C LEU A 11 18.15 -16.30 -14.48
N SER A 12 19.13 -15.70 -15.15
CA SER A 12 18.90 -14.81 -16.30
C SER A 12 18.28 -15.57 -17.48
N VAL A 13 18.82 -16.74 -17.84
CA VAL A 13 18.30 -17.58 -18.94
C VAL A 13 16.90 -18.15 -18.63
N LYS A 14 16.62 -18.55 -17.38
CA LYS A 14 15.26 -18.95 -16.97
C LYS A 14 14.28 -17.77 -16.98
N ARG A 15 14.75 -16.57 -16.64
CA ARG A 15 13.92 -15.35 -16.71
C ARG A 15 13.62 -14.98 -18.16
N GLN A 16 14.63 -15.04 -19.04
CA GLN A 16 14.49 -14.79 -20.47
C GLN A 16 13.51 -15.79 -21.12
N SER A 17 13.68 -17.10 -20.86
CA SER A 17 12.77 -18.12 -21.44
C SER A 17 11.34 -18.05 -20.91
N ARG A 18 11.13 -17.65 -19.65
CA ARG A 18 9.78 -17.36 -19.12
C ARG A 18 9.19 -16.09 -19.74
N GLN A 19 10.02 -15.08 -19.96
CA GLN A 19 9.61 -13.82 -20.58
C GLN A 19 9.12 -14.07 -22.02
N THR A 20 9.91 -14.80 -22.83
CA THR A 20 9.53 -15.15 -24.20
C THR A 20 8.22 -15.93 -24.25
N LYS A 21 8.03 -16.92 -23.37
CA LYS A 21 6.75 -17.65 -23.30
C LYS A 21 5.55 -16.76 -22.98
N VAL A 22 5.72 -15.75 -22.13
CA VAL A 22 4.65 -14.80 -21.81
C VAL A 22 4.38 -13.90 -23.02
N GLU A 23 5.43 -13.45 -23.71
CA GLU A 23 5.32 -12.64 -24.92
C GLU A 23 4.57 -13.37 -26.03
N ASP A 24 4.88 -14.64 -26.26
CA ASP A 24 4.20 -15.47 -27.26
C ASP A 24 2.69 -15.60 -26.96
N ILE A 25 2.32 -15.89 -25.70
CA ILE A 25 0.91 -16.00 -25.28
C ILE A 25 0.19 -14.65 -25.44
N VAL A 26 0.83 -13.54 -25.07
CA VAL A 26 0.24 -12.20 -25.20
C VAL A 26 0.03 -11.86 -26.68
N GLN A 27 0.99 -12.21 -27.54
CA GLN A 27 0.92 -11.99 -28.98
C GLN A 27 -0.25 -12.76 -29.59
N GLU A 28 -0.44 -14.03 -29.22
CA GLU A 28 -1.60 -14.84 -29.65
C GLU A 28 -2.93 -14.20 -29.27
N VAL A 29 -3.06 -13.68 -28.05
CA VAL A 29 -4.28 -12.99 -27.60
C VAL A 29 -4.53 -11.74 -28.43
N PHE A 30 -3.49 -10.96 -28.72
CA PHE A 30 -3.60 -9.73 -29.50
C PHE A 30 -3.98 -10.01 -30.96
N ASP A 31 -3.40 -11.04 -31.56
CA ASP A 31 -3.68 -11.42 -32.94
C ASP A 31 -5.10 -11.98 -33.07
N ALA A 32 -5.51 -12.87 -32.16
CA ALA A 32 -6.89 -13.37 -32.11
C ALA A 32 -7.91 -12.22 -31.98
N TYR A 33 -7.59 -11.19 -31.18
CA TYR A 33 -8.45 -10.03 -31.02
C TYR A 33 -8.55 -9.20 -32.32
N LYS A 34 -7.41 -8.94 -32.98
CA LYS A 34 -7.38 -8.21 -34.26
C LYS A 34 -8.13 -8.94 -35.37
N THR A 35 -8.02 -10.27 -35.44
CA THR A 35 -8.71 -11.06 -36.47
C THR A 35 -10.23 -11.05 -36.27
N ASN A 36 -10.69 -11.10 -35.01
CA ASN A 36 -12.12 -11.22 -34.70
C ASN A 36 -12.87 -9.88 -34.64
N HIS A 37 -12.18 -8.74 -34.60
CA HIS A 37 -12.81 -7.42 -34.46
C HIS A 37 -12.37 -6.45 -35.55
N HIS A 38 -13.32 -6.04 -36.41
CA HIS A 38 -13.06 -5.07 -37.48
C HIS A 38 -12.81 -3.64 -36.95
N ILE A 39 -13.35 -3.32 -35.77
CA ILE A 39 -13.06 -2.11 -35.00
C ILE A 39 -12.69 -2.54 -33.58
N PRO A 40 -11.41 -2.46 -33.16
CA PRO A 40 -11.00 -2.89 -31.84
C PRO A 40 -11.48 -1.89 -30.77
N GLN A 41 -12.52 -2.26 -30.01
CA GLN A 41 -12.98 -1.48 -28.85
C GLN A 41 -12.51 -2.14 -27.54
N PHE A 42 -11.47 -1.60 -26.90
CA PHE A 42 -10.94 -2.15 -25.66
C PHE A 42 -11.88 -1.86 -24.48
N ILE A 43 -12.67 -2.86 -24.08
CA ILE A 43 -13.66 -2.72 -23.00
C ILE A 43 -13.09 -3.23 -21.68
N LEU A 44 -12.95 -2.33 -20.70
CA LEU A 44 -12.73 -2.74 -19.30
C LEU A 44 -13.97 -3.46 -18.79
N GLN A 45 -13.83 -4.74 -18.42
CA GLN A 45 -14.91 -5.57 -17.89
C GLN A 45 -15.17 -5.24 -16.40
N ARG A 46 -15.50 -3.97 -16.12
CA ARG A 46 -15.50 -3.35 -14.79
C ARG A 46 -16.32 -4.15 -13.76
N GLU A 47 -17.54 -4.56 -14.12
CA GLU A 47 -18.42 -5.34 -13.26
C GLU A 47 -17.84 -6.73 -12.91
N LYS A 48 -17.22 -7.40 -13.88
CA LYS A 48 -16.59 -8.72 -13.65
C LYS A 48 -15.41 -8.60 -12.69
N HIS A 49 -14.57 -7.58 -12.88
CA HIS A 49 -13.44 -7.32 -11.98
C HIS A 49 -13.90 -6.93 -10.58
N PHE A 50 -14.91 -6.07 -10.48
CA PHE A 50 -15.50 -5.69 -9.19
C PHE A 50 -16.08 -6.88 -8.45
N HIS A 51 -16.83 -7.74 -9.14
CA HIS A 51 -17.36 -8.97 -8.57
C HIS A 51 -16.24 -9.89 -8.05
N TYR A 52 -15.19 -10.09 -8.85
CA TYR A 52 -14.04 -10.92 -8.47
C TYR A 52 -13.33 -10.37 -7.21
N LEU A 53 -13.06 -9.07 -7.16
CA LEU A 53 -12.41 -8.42 -6.02
C LEU A 53 -13.30 -8.45 -4.77
N LYS A 54 -14.60 -8.14 -4.91
CA LYS A 54 -15.57 -8.23 -3.81
C LYS A 54 -15.67 -9.64 -3.25
N ARG A 55 -15.61 -10.67 -4.08
CA ARG A 55 -15.60 -12.07 -3.62
C ARG A 55 -14.42 -12.34 -2.70
N GLY A 56 -13.22 -11.85 -3.04
CA GLY A 56 -12.04 -11.94 -2.17
C GLY A 56 -12.18 -11.13 -0.87
N LEU A 57 -12.74 -9.92 -0.93
CA LEU A 57 -12.88 -9.03 0.23
C LEU A 57 -13.98 -9.47 1.22
N ARG A 58 -15.01 -10.19 0.76
CA ARG A 58 -16.08 -10.73 1.63
C ARG A 58 -15.55 -11.77 2.62
N GLN A 59 -14.43 -12.42 2.31
CA GLN A 59 -13.69 -13.28 3.21
C GLN A 59 -12.27 -12.74 3.37
N LEU A 60 -12.14 -11.71 4.22
CA LEU A 60 -10.84 -11.39 4.82
C LEU A 60 -10.41 -12.62 5.63
N THR A 61 -9.64 -13.49 4.99
CA THR A 61 -9.07 -14.67 5.64
C THR A 61 -7.91 -14.24 6.51
N GLU A 62 -7.62 -15.03 7.54
CA GLU A 62 -6.40 -14.91 8.34
C GLU A 62 -5.13 -14.83 7.46
N ALA A 63 -5.19 -15.37 6.24
CA ALA A 63 -4.09 -15.28 5.28
C ALA A 63 -3.78 -13.85 4.83
N TYR A 64 -4.77 -12.95 4.73
CA TYR A 64 -4.51 -11.56 4.37
C TYR A 64 -3.81 -10.79 5.50
N GLU A 65 -4.26 -11.02 6.73
CA GLU A 65 -3.66 -10.44 7.95
C GLU A 65 -2.22 -10.89 8.08
N ARG A 66 -1.99 -12.21 8.03
CA ARG A 66 -0.65 -12.81 8.04
C ARG A 66 0.20 -12.31 6.87
N TRP A 67 -0.38 -12.09 5.70
CA TRP A 67 0.36 -11.60 4.54
C TRP A 67 0.90 -10.20 4.78
N VAL A 68 0.08 -9.26 5.24
CA VAL A 68 0.52 -7.86 5.42
C VAL A 68 1.48 -7.72 6.59
N THR A 69 1.24 -8.39 7.72
CA THR A 69 2.18 -8.36 8.86
C THR A 69 3.53 -8.96 8.49
N SER A 70 3.54 -10.01 7.66
CA SER A 70 4.78 -10.60 7.12
C SER A 70 5.51 -9.72 6.08
N ARG A 71 5.03 -8.51 5.81
CA ARG A 71 5.75 -7.51 4.99
C ARG A 71 6.63 -6.60 5.83
N GLN A 72 6.44 -6.52 7.15
CA GLN A 72 7.39 -5.82 7.99
C GLN A 72 8.69 -6.63 8.08
N MET A 73 9.81 -5.95 7.89
CA MET A 73 11.13 -6.56 7.85
C MET A 73 11.67 -6.68 9.27
N ARG A 74 11.96 -7.93 9.70
CA ARG A 74 12.36 -8.24 11.08
C ARG A 74 13.61 -7.52 11.58
N PHE A 75 14.50 -7.13 10.67
CA PHE A 75 15.77 -6.49 11.03
C PHE A 75 15.71 -4.98 10.77
N GLU A 76 15.27 -4.60 9.56
CA GLU A 76 15.23 -3.20 9.16
C GLU A 76 14.10 -2.40 9.82
N GLY A 77 13.03 -3.04 10.29
CA GLY A 77 11.87 -2.38 10.90
C GLY A 77 10.87 -1.78 9.88
N GLY A 78 11.35 -1.40 8.70
CA GLY A 78 10.54 -0.96 7.56
C GLY A 78 9.77 -2.08 6.86
N PHE A 79 9.09 -1.76 5.74
CA PHE A 79 8.29 -2.72 4.98
C PHE A 79 8.86 -3.02 3.59
N GLN A 80 8.65 -4.25 3.11
CA GLN A 80 8.82 -4.62 1.70
C GLN A 80 7.48 -4.65 0.97
N GLY A 81 7.44 -4.26 -0.31
CA GLY A 81 6.21 -4.29 -1.10
C GLY A 81 5.70 -5.69 -1.45
N ARG A 82 6.61 -6.66 -1.54
CA ARG A 82 6.35 -8.04 -1.94
C ARG A 82 7.32 -8.98 -1.24
N CYS A 83 6.93 -10.24 -1.08
CA CYS A 83 7.79 -11.26 -0.48
C CYS A 83 9.12 -11.39 -1.25
N ASN A 84 10.21 -11.59 -0.51
CA ASN A 84 11.58 -11.71 -1.01
C ASN A 84 12.06 -10.49 -1.82
N LYS A 85 11.63 -9.29 -1.43
CA LYS A 85 12.14 -8.02 -1.97
C LYS A 85 12.78 -7.21 -0.85
N LEU A 86 13.44 -6.13 -1.24
CA LEU A 86 14.10 -5.26 -0.27
C LEU A 86 13.06 -4.39 0.45
N VAL A 87 13.43 -3.95 1.64
CA VAL A 87 12.76 -2.86 2.35
C VAL A 87 12.74 -1.59 1.48
N ASP A 88 11.69 -0.79 1.61
CA ASP A 88 11.58 0.52 0.96
C ASP A 88 10.63 1.43 1.76
N GLY A 89 11.10 2.66 2.03
CA GLY A 89 10.44 3.65 2.86
C GLY A 89 9.03 4.01 2.41
N CYS A 90 8.70 3.95 1.11
CA CYS A 90 7.34 4.27 0.67
C CYS A 90 6.31 3.22 1.13
N TYR A 91 6.74 1.98 1.36
CA TYR A 91 5.85 0.94 1.89
C TYR A 91 5.48 1.16 3.36
N SER A 92 6.12 2.11 4.04
CA SER A 92 5.69 2.58 5.35
C SER A 92 4.23 3.07 5.34
N PHE A 93 3.75 3.63 4.24
CA PHE A 93 2.32 3.92 4.09
C PHE A 93 1.57 2.78 3.39
N TRP A 94 2.07 2.31 2.24
CA TRP A 94 1.32 1.34 1.43
C TRP A 94 1.06 0.00 2.13
N GLN A 95 1.94 -0.43 3.02
CA GLN A 95 1.75 -1.65 3.82
C GLN A 95 1.17 -1.31 5.20
N ALA A 96 1.82 -0.43 5.97
CA ALA A 96 1.36 -0.13 7.33
C ALA A 96 -0.05 0.50 7.36
N GLY A 97 -0.42 1.28 6.33
CA GLY A 97 -1.75 1.89 6.18
C GLY A 97 -2.88 0.87 5.98
N LEU A 98 -2.58 -0.38 5.63
CA LEU A 98 -3.57 -1.45 5.56
C LEU A 98 -4.02 -1.91 6.96
N LEU A 99 -3.18 -1.78 7.98
CA LEU A 99 -3.45 -2.31 9.31
C LEU A 99 -4.56 -1.54 10.05
N PRO A 100 -4.66 -0.19 9.98
CA PRO A 100 -5.84 0.53 10.45
C PRO A 100 -7.13 0.14 9.72
N LEU A 101 -7.06 -0.15 8.42
CA LEU A 101 -8.22 -0.58 7.64
C LEU A 101 -8.69 -1.97 8.05
N LEU A 102 -7.74 -2.89 8.22
CA LEU A 102 -8.00 -4.24 8.71
C LEU A 102 -8.56 -4.22 10.13
N HIS A 103 -7.96 -3.41 11.02
CA HIS A 103 -8.46 -3.21 12.39
C HIS A 103 -9.91 -2.76 12.39
N ARG A 104 -10.27 -1.78 11.56
CA ARG A 104 -11.66 -1.32 11.42
C ARG A 104 -12.58 -2.44 10.90
N ALA A 105 -12.13 -3.21 9.93
CA ALA A 105 -12.91 -4.31 9.35
C ALA A 105 -13.17 -5.44 10.37
N LEU A 106 -12.18 -5.77 11.20
CA LEU A 106 -12.29 -6.77 12.26
C LEU A 106 -13.12 -6.25 13.44
N HIS A 107 -12.95 -4.98 13.82
CA HIS A 107 -13.75 -4.35 14.87
C HIS A 107 -15.24 -4.35 14.49
N ALA A 108 -15.56 -4.06 13.23
CA ALA A 108 -16.94 -4.13 12.73
C ALA A 108 -17.55 -5.54 12.79
N LYS A 109 -16.73 -6.60 12.87
CA LYS A 109 -17.16 -7.98 13.11
C LYS A 109 -17.23 -8.35 14.59
N GLY A 110 -16.87 -7.44 15.50
CA GLY A 110 -16.86 -7.68 16.94
C GLY A 110 -15.72 -8.58 17.40
N ASP A 111 -14.57 -8.55 16.73
CA ASP A 111 -13.42 -9.37 17.12
C ASP A 111 -12.84 -8.93 18.49
N PRO A 112 -12.93 -9.77 19.54
CA PRO A 112 -12.49 -9.42 20.88
C PRO A 112 -10.97 -9.46 21.06
N ALA A 113 -10.22 -10.02 20.09
CA ALA A 113 -8.76 -10.15 20.17
C ALA A 113 -8.02 -8.87 19.73
N LEU A 114 -8.75 -7.87 19.23
CA LEU A 114 -8.15 -6.62 18.78
C LEU A 114 -7.53 -5.83 19.93
N SER A 115 -6.34 -5.29 19.67
CA SER A 115 -5.68 -4.38 20.58
C SER A 115 -6.48 -3.09 20.75
N MET A 116 -6.46 -2.53 21.95
CA MET A 116 -7.13 -1.27 22.27
C MET A 116 -6.18 -0.06 22.24
N THR A 117 -4.90 -0.29 21.91
CA THR A 117 -3.85 0.74 22.00
C THR A 117 -2.85 0.74 20.84
N HIS A 118 -2.81 -0.32 20.03
CA HIS A 118 -1.77 -0.49 19.00
C HIS A 118 -2.32 -1.13 17.73
N TRP A 119 -1.69 -0.81 16.61
CA TRP A 119 -1.90 -1.50 15.35
C TRP A 119 -1.19 -2.86 15.33
N MET A 120 -1.62 -3.74 14.44
CA MET A 120 -1.03 -5.09 14.28
C MET A 120 0.29 -5.07 13.49
N PHE A 121 1.21 -4.17 13.86
CA PHE A 121 2.60 -4.15 13.39
C PHE A 121 3.48 -3.46 14.44
N ASP A 122 4.81 -3.63 14.34
CA ASP A 122 5.73 -2.97 15.26
C ASP A 122 5.85 -1.47 14.92
N GLN A 123 5.05 -0.67 15.61
CA GLN A 123 4.99 0.79 15.42
C GLN A 123 6.32 1.46 15.75
N SER A 124 7.05 0.99 16.75
CA SER A 124 8.33 1.58 17.17
C SER A 124 9.41 1.29 16.13
N ALA A 125 9.54 0.04 15.68
CA ALA A 125 10.53 -0.34 14.66
C ALA A 125 10.32 0.39 13.32
N LEU A 126 9.06 0.64 12.93
CA LEU A 126 8.78 1.44 11.73
C LEU A 126 9.23 2.90 11.91
N GLN A 127 8.98 3.50 13.08
CA GLN A 127 9.45 4.86 13.39
C GLN A 127 10.98 4.93 13.39
N GLU A 128 11.65 3.96 14.00
CA GLU A 128 13.12 3.86 13.99
C GLU A 128 13.66 3.82 12.57
N TYR A 129 13.11 2.95 11.71
CA TYR A 129 13.54 2.86 10.31
C TYR A 129 13.41 4.18 9.57
N ILE A 130 12.25 4.84 9.68
CA ILE A 130 11.99 6.10 8.97
C ILE A 130 12.93 7.20 9.47
N LEU A 131 13.04 7.37 10.79
CA LEU A 131 13.82 8.44 11.41
C LEU A 131 15.33 8.25 11.21
N LEU A 132 15.83 7.02 11.26
CA LEU A 132 17.27 6.73 11.16
C LEU A 132 17.75 6.48 9.72
N CYS A 133 16.92 5.85 8.87
CA CYS A 133 17.37 5.34 7.56
C CYS A 133 16.79 6.08 6.37
N CYS A 134 15.63 6.72 6.50
CA CYS A 134 14.91 7.33 5.38
C CYS A 134 15.03 8.85 5.30
N GLN A 135 15.82 9.50 6.16
CA GLN A 135 16.00 10.95 6.13
C GLN A 135 17.24 11.35 5.32
N CYS A 136 17.11 12.36 4.46
CA CYS A 136 18.24 13.02 3.85
C CYS A 136 18.68 14.21 4.73
N PRO A 137 19.97 14.34 5.10
CA PRO A 137 20.45 15.46 5.92
C PRO A 137 20.16 16.85 5.36
N ALA A 138 20.01 16.97 4.03
CA ALA A 138 19.67 18.22 3.36
C ALA A 138 18.14 18.48 3.28
N GLY A 139 17.32 17.65 3.93
CA GLY A 139 15.85 17.68 3.89
C GLY A 139 15.24 16.68 2.91
N GLY A 140 13.98 16.29 3.14
CA GLY A 140 13.26 15.28 2.35
C GLY A 140 13.59 13.84 2.78
N LEU A 141 12.74 12.89 2.38
CA LEU A 141 12.91 11.47 2.67
C LEU A 141 13.12 10.65 1.39
N LEU A 142 13.57 9.42 1.58
CA LEU A 142 14.10 8.54 0.54
C LEU A 142 13.63 7.09 0.74
N ASP A 143 13.85 6.26 -0.28
CA ASP A 143 13.59 4.82 -0.28
C ASP A 143 14.35 4.10 0.86
N LYS A 144 15.68 4.06 0.78
CA LYS A 144 16.60 3.40 1.73
C LYS A 144 17.99 4.05 1.66
N PRO A 145 18.87 3.86 2.66
CA PRO A 145 20.23 4.40 2.62
C PRO A 145 20.94 4.15 1.29
N GLY A 146 21.59 5.18 0.76
CA GLY A 146 22.24 5.15 -0.56
C GLY A 146 21.34 5.48 -1.75
N LYS A 147 20.04 5.76 -1.54
CA LYS A 147 19.14 6.30 -2.58
C LYS A 147 19.00 7.82 -2.46
N SER A 148 18.62 8.44 -3.58
CA SER A 148 18.31 9.87 -3.61
C SER A 148 16.96 10.15 -2.96
N ARG A 149 16.82 11.34 -2.37
CA ARG A 149 15.52 11.86 -1.90
C ARG A 149 14.61 12.21 -3.07
N ASP A 150 13.32 12.15 -2.85
CA ASP A 150 12.31 12.68 -3.77
C ASP A 150 11.00 13.01 -3.02
N PHE A 151 10.10 13.72 -3.68
CA PHE A 151 8.82 14.13 -3.09
C PHE A 151 7.88 12.95 -2.81
N TYR A 152 7.98 11.88 -3.59
CA TYR A 152 7.15 10.70 -3.43
C TYR A 152 7.48 9.98 -2.12
N HIS A 153 8.76 9.67 -1.87
CA HIS A 153 9.21 9.07 -0.61
C HIS A 153 9.04 10.03 0.56
N THR A 154 9.27 11.33 0.36
CA THR A 154 8.95 12.34 1.39
C THR A 154 7.49 12.23 1.83
N CYS A 155 6.55 12.17 0.89
CA CYS A 155 5.13 12.03 1.20
C CYS A 155 4.83 10.71 1.93
N TYR A 156 5.22 9.57 1.38
CA TYR A 156 4.79 8.27 1.89
C TYR A 156 5.55 7.82 3.14
N CYS A 157 6.81 8.23 3.33
CA CYS A 157 7.51 7.99 4.60
C CYS A 157 6.85 8.81 5.73
N LEU A 158 6.52 10.08 5.52
CA LEU A 158 5.82 10.89 6.54
C LEU A 158 4.40 10.39 6.80
N SER A 159 3.69 9.96 5.76
CA SER A 159 2.36 9.36 5.89
C SER A 159 2.41 8.07 6.72
N GLY A 160 3.39 7.20 6.45
CA GLY A 160 3.64 5.99 7.24
C GLY A 160 4.06 6.29 8.68
N LEU A 161 4.88 7.33 8.88
CA LEU A 161 5.27 7.79 10.22
C LEU A 161 4.05 8.25 11.02
N ALA A 162 3.14 9.01 10.41
CA ALA A 162 1.90 9.40 11.04
C ALA A 162 1.01 8.18 11.40
N ILE A 163 0.88 7.20 10.50
CA ILE A 163 0.16 5.94 10.82
C ILE A 163 0.79 5.22 12.01
N ALA A 164 2.12 5.16 12.09
CA ALA A 164 2.83 4.52 13.19
C ALA A 164 2.71 5.28 14.53
N GLN A 165 2.47 6.58 14.50
CA GLN A 165 2.36 7.41 15.69
C GLN A 165 0.96 7.41 16.31
N HIS A 166 -0.08 7.23 15.50
CA HIS A 166 -1.48 7.46 15.92
C HIS A 166 -2.31 6.19 15.79
N PHE A 167 -2.71 5.63 16.92
CA PHE A 167 -3.73 4.58 17.00
C PHE A 167 -5.09 5.18 17.35
N GLY A 168 -6.16 4.74 16.67
CA GLY A 168 -7.52 5.18 16.95
C GLY A 168 -8.59 4.14 16.61
N SER A 169 -9.48 3.83 17.57
CA SER A 169 -10.58 2.89 17.37
C SER A 169 -11.79 3.27 18.21
N GLY A 170 -12.86 3.76 17.57
CA GLY A 170 -14.00 4.35 18.28
C GLY A 170 -13.56 5.59 19.07
N ASP A 171 -13.86 5.63 20.36
CA ASP A 171 -13.45 6.70 21.28
C ASP A 171 -12.02 6.52 21.83
N LEU A 172 -11.36 5.40 21.50
CA LEU A 172 -10.00 5.12 21.95
C LEU A 172 -8.99 5.81 21.05
N HIS A 173 -8.04 6.49 21.68
CA HIS A 173 -6.91 7.12 21.03
C HIS A 173 -5.64 6.87 21.83
N HIS A 174 -4.58 6.42 21.16
CA HIS A 174 -3.28 6.18 21.77
C HIS A 174 -2.17 6.65 20.84
N GLN A 175 -1.16 7.31 21.40
CA GLN A 175 -0.04 7.87 20.65
C GLN A 175 1.29 7.27 21.10
N VAL A 176 2.09 6.87 20.12
CA VAL A 176 3.47 6.42 20.34
C VAL A 176 4.37 7.29 19.50
N VAL A 177 5.01 8.29 20.10
CA VAL A 177 5.95 9.18 19.39
C VAL A 177 7.35 8.84 19.84
N LEU A 178 8.15 8.30 18.92
CA LEU A 178 9.54 7.93 19.21
C LEU A 178 10.47 9.16 19.11
N GLY A 179 11.38 9.28 20.08
CA GLY A 179 12.36 10.35 20.14
C GLY A 179 11.81 11.63 20.75
N ALA A 180 12.20 12.77 20.21
CA ALA A 180 11.80 14.07 20.72
C ALA A 180 10.30 14.34 20.44
N PRO A 181 9.56 15.02 21.33
CA PRO A 181 8.12 15.31 21.13
C PRO A 181 7.80 16.04 19.82
N GLU A 182 8.76 16.79 19.28
CA GLU A 182 8.66 17.53 18.02
C GLU A 182 8.56 16.62 16.80
N ASN A 183 8.91 15.33 16.92
CA ASN A 183 8.74 14.33 15.87
C ASN A 183 7.26 14.04 15.56
N ARG A 184 6.33 14.48 16.42
CA ARG A 184 4.91 14.22 16.27
C ARG A 184 4.35 14.90 15.01
N LEU A 185 3.85 14.08 14.09
CA LEU A 185 3.11 14.53 12.90
C LEU A 185 1.61 14.65 13.19
N GLN A 186 0.91 15.35 12.31
CA GLN A 186 -0.56 15.28 12.25
C GLN A 186 -1.00 13.90 11.77
N ALA A 187 -2.13 13.41 12.28
CA ALA A 187 -2.69 12.13 11.84
C ALA A 187 -3.13 12.19 10.37
N THR A 188 -3.07 11.05 9.68
CA THR A 188 -3.55 10.89 8.30
C THR A 188 -4.67 9.86 8.25
N HIS A 189 -5.68 10.11 7.42
CA HIS A 189 -6.79 9.19 7.24
C HIS A 189 -6.32 7.98 6.41
N PRO A 190 -6.44 6.73 6.91
CA PRO A 190 -5.81 5.56 6.30
C PRO A 190 -6.33 5.20 4.90
N VAL A 191 -7.54 5.66 4.53
CA VAL A 191 -8.10 5.47 3.18
C VAL A 191 -7.62 6.54 2.18
N TYR A 192 -7.56 7.80 2.61
CA TYR A 192 -7.44 8.94 1.69
C TYR A 192 -6.06 9.60 1.73
N ASN A 193 -5.23 9.23 2.71
CA ASN A 193 -3.92 9.80 2.98
C ASN A 193 -3.87 11.34 3.05
N ILE A 194 -4.90 11.92 3.66
CA ILE A 194 -4.97 13.34 4.03
C ILE A 194 -5.46 13.42 5.47
N THR A 195 -5.33 14.57 6.13
CA THR A 195 -5.75 14.65 7.54
C THR A 195 -7.26 14.36 7.69
N PRO A 196 -7.68 13.64 8.75
CA PRO A 196 -9.09 13.29 8.95
C PRO A 196 -10.04 14.49 8.88
N GLU A 197 -9.64 15.66 9.36
CA GLU A 197 -10.44 16.89 9.32
C GLU A 197 -10.71 17.34 7.88
N LYS A 198 -9.74 17.15 6.97
CA LYS A 198 -9.90 17.49 5.55
C LYS A 198 -10.83 16.51 4.86
N VAL A 199 -10.79 15.23 5.22
CA VAL A 199 -11.76 14.23 4.74
C VAL A 199 -13.17 14.63 5.15
N VAL A 200 -13.41 14.89 6.45
CA VAL A 200 -14.73 15.28 6.96
C VAL A 200 -15.23 16.54 6.26
N ARG A 201 -14.37 17.56 6.12
CA ARG A 201 -14.73 18.80 5.44
C ARG A 201 -15.15 18.57 3.99
N ALA A 202 -14.37 17.79 3.23
CA ALA A 202 -14.66 17.49 1.84
C ALA A 202 -15.96 16.70 1.70
N VAL A 203 -16.14 15.64 2.50
CA VAL A 203 -17.35 14.81 2.47
C VAL A 203 -18.58 15.66 2.81
N MET A 204 -18.55 16.44 3.88
CA MET A 204 -19.69 17.28 4.27
C MET A 204 -20.04 18.34 3.23
N HIS A 205 -19.05 18.88 2.52
CA HIS A 205 -19.29 19.83 1.44
C HIS A 205 -19.98 19.19 0.23
N PHE A 206 -19.47 18.04 -0.24
CA PHE A 206 -20.01 17.40 -1.44
C PHE A 206 -21.32 16.65 -1.20
N LEU A 207 -21.63 16.23 0.04
CA LEU A 207 -22.94 15.65 0.39
C LEU A 207 -24.10 16.65 0.24
N GLN A 208 -23.81 17.96 0.22
CA GLN A 208 -24.81 19.00 -0.01
C GLN A 208 -25.14 19.20 -1.50
N GLN A 209 -24.38 18.56 -2.40
CA GLN A 209 -24.55 18.68 -3.83
C GLN A 209 -25.26 17.44 -4.39
N PRO A 210 -26.10 17.59 -5.43
CA PRO A 210 -26.72 16.43 -6.07
C PRO A 210 -25.66 15.57 -6.76
N VAL A 211 -25.86 14.25 -6.75
CA VAL A 211 -25.04 13.34 -7.57
C VAL A 211 -25.32 13.65 -9.05
N PRO A 212 -24.32 13.99 -9.87
CA PRO A 212 -24.53 14.30 -11.28
C PRO A 212 -25.27 13.17 -12.01
N SER A 213 -26.35 13.51 -12.73
CA SER A 213 -27.09 12.53 -13.54
C SER A 213 -26.22 12.03 -14.68
N LEU A 214 -26.29 10.73 -14.96
CA LEU A 214 -25.64 10.12 -16.12
C LEU A 214 -26.44 10.33 -17.42
N GLU A 215 -27.68 10.82 -17.32
CA GLU A 215 -28.48 11.16 -18.48
C GLU A 215 -28.01 12.49 -19.07
N PRO A 216 -27.78 12.57 -20.39
CA PRO A 216 -27.47 13.82 -21.05
C PRO A 216 -28.61 14.81 -20.80
N ALA A 217 -28.27 16.07 -20.54
CA ALA A 217 -29.27 17.13 -20.43
C ALA A 217 -30.12 17.12 -21.71
N ALA A 218 -31.44 17.00 -21.57
CA ALA A 218 -32.35 17.16 -22.69
C ALA A 218 -32.14 18.57 -23.29
N GLU A 219 -31.73 18.61 -24.56
CA GLU A 219 -31.64 19.85 -25.35
C GLU A 219 -33.02 20.49 -25.59
#